data_AF-A0A3M1E5W0-F1
#
_entry.id   AF-A0A3M1E5W0-F1
#
_cell.length_a   1.000
_cell.length_b   1.000
_cell.length_c   1.000
_cell.angle_alpha   90.00
_cell.angle_beta   90.00
_cell.angle_gamma   90.00
#
_symmetry.space_group_name_H-M   'P 1'
#
loop_
_entity.id
_entity.type
_entity.pdbx_description
1 polymer ?
#
loop_
_entity_poly.entity_id
_entity_poly.type
_entity_poly.pdbx_seq_one_letter_code
_entity_poly.pdbx_strand_id
1 'polypeptide(L)'
;MDMAKYRDLFISETREHLDQMGRLLLELEKQPEDEECLAALFRQAHSVKGMAASMGYTAMSELAHALEDLLDLGRQAGRLQPDQVDRLLAGCDLLEGQLA
;
A
#
# COMPACT_ATOMS: atom_id res chain seq x y z
N MET A 1 22.01 -6.80 18.06
CA MET A 1 21.20 -6.80 16.83
C MET A 1 21.37 -5.42 16.20
N ASP A 2 21.76 -5.37 14.93
CA ASP A 2 22.09 -4.12 14.25
C ASP A 2 20.81 -3.48 13.70
N MET A 3 20.33 -2.43 14.37
CA MET A 3 19.12 -1.70 14.00
C MET A 3 19.24 -1.04 12.61
N ALA A 4 20.45 -0.72 12.16
CA ALA A 4 20.66 -0.14 10.83
C ALA A 4 20.33 -1.15 9.73
N LYS A 5 20.71 -2.43 9.91
CA LYS A 5 20.40 -3.50 8.95
C LYS A 5 18.89 -3.74 8.82
N TYR A 6 18.14 -3.70 9.93
CA TYR A 6 16.68 -3.85 9.91
C TYR A 6 16.00 -2.67 9.22
N ARG A 7 16.49 -1.45 9.45
CA ARG A 7 15.99 -0.25 8.77
C ARG A 7 16.22 -0.32 7.26
N ASP A 8 17.42 -0.70 6.82
CA ASP A 8 17.75 -0.74 5.40
C ASP A 8 16.94 -1.83 4.67
N LEU A 9 16.75 -2.99 5.31
CA LEU A 9 15.85 -4.04 4.82
C LEU A 9 14.41 -3.54 4.73
N PHE A 10 13.91 -2.90 5.80
CA PHE A 10 12.57 -2.32 5.84
C PHE A 10 12.33 -1.33 4.68
N ILE A 11 13.27 -0.41 4.45
CA ILE A 11 13.17 0.57 3.36
C ILE A 11 13.14 -0.14 2.01
N SER A 12 14.00 -1.14 1.80
CA SER A 12 14.06 -1.90 0.55
C SER A 12 12.75 -2.64 0.28
N GLU A 13 12.25 -3.41 1.25
CA GLU A 13 11.01 -4.18 1.10
C GLU A 13 9.79 -3.26 0.94
N THR A 14 9.74 -2.14 1.68
CA THR A 14 8.61 -1.21 1.57
C THR A 14 8.56 -0.56 0.18
N ARG A 15 9.71 -0.20 -0.39
CA ARG A 15 9.75 0.30 -1.79
C ARG A 15 9.27 -0.73 -2.79
N GLU A 16 9.65 -2.00 -2.64
CA GLU A 16 9.17 -3.07 -3.53
C GLU A 16 7.65 -3.25 -3.45
N HIS A 17 7.09 -3.18 -2.23
CA HIS A 17 5.64 -3.19 -2.04
C HIS A 17 4.96 -1.98 -2.70
N LEU A 18 5.47 -0.76 -2.51
CA LEU A 18 4.92 0.46 -3.10
C LEU A 18 4.99 0.46 -4.64
N ASP A 19 6.10 0.01 -5.21
CA ASP A 19 6.25 -0.18 -6.65
C ASP A 19 5.19 -1.15 -7.21
N GLN A 20 4.96 -2.25 -6.50
CA GLN A 20 3.96 -3.24 -6.88
C GLN A 20 2.54 -2.68 -6.74
N MET A 21 2.25 -1.90 -5.69
CA MET A 21 0.97 -1.22 -5.50
C MET A 21 0.68 -0.26 -6.66
N GLY A 22 1.65 0.57 -7.06
CA GLY A 22 1.50 1.49 -8.19
C GLY A 22 1.16 0.76 -9.49
N ARG A 23 1.82 -0.36 -9.79
CA ARG A 23 1.53 -1.18 -10.98
C ARG A 23 0.12 -1.77 -10.95
N LEU A 24 -0.32 -2.28 -9.80
CA LEU A 24 -1.66 -2.85 -9.64
C LEU A 24 -2.75 -1.78 -9.76
N LEU A 25 -2.51 -0.58 -9.22
CA LEU A 25 -3.42 0.56 -9.35
C LEU A 25 -3.61 0.96 -10.82
N LEU A 26 -2.52 1.06 -11.59
CA LEU A 26 -2.60 1.33 -13.04
C LEU A 26 -3.32 0.24 -13.84
N GLU A 27 -3.29 -1.02 -13.37
CA GLU A 27 -4.06 -2.08 -14.00
C GLU A 27 -5.54 -1.96 -13.65
N LEU A 28 -5.87 -1.62 -12.40
CA LEU A 28 -7.24 -1.38 -11.94
C LEU A 28 -7.87 -0.13 -12.60
N GLU A 29 -7.09 0.84 -13.06
CA GLU A 29 -7.62 1.92 -13.91
C GLU A 29 -8.20 1.40 -15.23
N LYS A 30 -7.61 0.33 -15.79
CA LYS A 30 -8.06 -0.28 -17.05
C LYS A 30 -9.14 -1.32 -16.80
N GLN A 31 -9.00 -2.08 -15.71
CA GLN A 31 -9.85 -3.21 -15.35
C GLN A 31 -10.33 -3.07 -13.90
N PRO A 32 -11.24 -2.12 -13.61
CA PRO A 32 -11.62 -1.78 -12.23
C PRO A 32 -12.34 -2.89 -11.46
N GLU A 33 -12.85 -3.89 -12.16
CA GLU A 33 -13.59 -5.04 -11.62
C GLU A 33 -12.69 -6.29 -11.44
N ASP A 34 -11.37 -6.17 -11.64
CA ASP A 34 -10.43 -7.28 -11.45
C ASP A 34 -10.23 -7.55 -9.94
N GLU A 35 -11.03 -8.50 -9.43
CA GLU A 35 -10.99 -8.92 -8.02
C GLU A 35 -9.64 -9.51 -7.60
N GLU A 36 -8.91 -10.18 -8.51
CA GLU A 36 -7.60 -10.75 -8.20
C GLU A 36 -6.57 -9.63 -8.03
N CYS A 37 -6.62 -8.63 -8.91
CA CYS A 37 -5.80 -7.43 -8.81
C CYS A 37 -6.12 -6.62 -7.54
N LEU A 38 -7.40 -6.45 -7.19
CA LEU A 38 -7.82 -5.81 -5.92
C LEU A 38 -7.30 -6.58 -4.70
N ALA A 39 -7.43 -7.91 -4.70
CA ALA A 39 -6.93 -8.75 -3.61
C ALA A 39 -5.40 -8.71 -3.49
N ALA A 40 -4.69 -8.65 -4.62
CA ALA A 40 -3.24 -8.48 -4.65
C ALA A 40 -2.83 -7.13 -4.05
N LEU A 41 -3.51 -6.04 -4.45
CA LEU A 41 -3.25 -4.69 -3.97
C LEU A 41 -3.47 -4.58 -2.46
N PHE A 42 -4.55 -5.16 -1.95
CA PHE A 42 -4.83 -5.24 -0.51
C PHE A 42 -3.71 -5.94 0.26
N ARG A 43 -3.20 -7.07 -0.24
CA ARG A 43 -2.08 -7.79 0.41
C ARG A 43 -0.79 -6.96 0.46
N GLN A 44 -0.50 -6.16 -0.57
CA GLN A 44 0.66 -5.27 -0.55
C GLN A 44 0.52 -4.20 0.55
N ALA A 45 -0.62 -3.52 0.61
CA ALA A 45 -0.90 -2.53 1.66
C ALA A 45 -0.83 -3.15 3.07
N HIS A 46 -1.37 -4.36 3.23
CA HIS A 46 -1.31 -5.11 4.49
C HIS A 46 0.13 -5.40 4.95
N SER A 47 1.00 -5.81 4.03
CA SER A 47 2.43 -6.05 4.31
C SER A 47 3.11 -4.78 4.77
N VAL A 48 2.91 -3.65 4.07
CA VAL A 48 3.49 -2.35 4.45
C VAL A 48 3.06 -1.94 5.86
N LYS A 49 1.76 -2.07 6.18
CA LYS A 49 1.25 -1.81 7.54
C LYS A 49 1.97 -2.67 8.58
N GLY A 50 2.02 -3.99 8.35
CA GLY A 50 2.63 -4.95 9.29
C GLY A 50 4.11 -4.67 9.53
N MET A 51 4.86 -4.38 8.47
CA MET A 51 6.27 -4.00 8.55
C MET A 51 6.45 -2.68 9.31
N ALA A 52 5.65 -1.64 8.99
CA ALA A 52 5.71 -0.35 9.65
C ALA A 52 5.41 -0.47 11.15
N ALA A 53 4.38 -1.24 11.52
CA ALA A 53 4.04 -1.53 12.92
C ALA A 53 5.17 -2.28 13.64
N SER A 54 5.80 -3.27 12.97
CA SER A 54 6.93 -4.03 13.54
C SER A 54 8.15 -3.17 13.82
N MET A 55 8.38 -2.13 13.00
CA MET A 55 9.44 -1.15 13.21
C MET A 55 9.07 -0.03 14.20
N GLY A 56 7.81 0.04 14.64
CA GLY A 56 7.30 1.12 15.49
C GLY A 56 7.05 2.44 14.73
N TYR A 57 6.96 2.40 13.41
CA TYR A 57 6.66 3.56 12.56
C TYR A 57 5.14 3.80 12.52
N THR A 58 4.61 4.36 13.62
CA THR A 58 3.16 4.53 13.83
C THR A 58 2.48 5.32 12.72
N ALA A 59 3.01 6.48 12.33
CA ALA A 59 2.40 7.32 11.29
C ALA A 59 2.27 6.59 9.95
N MET A 60 3.30 5.82 9.57
CA MET A 60 3.29 5.04 8.34
C MET A 60 2.31 3.86 8.43
N SER A 61 2.25 3.19 9.58
CA SER A 61 1.28 2.12 9.83
C SER A 61 -0.17 2.62 9.78
N GLU A 62 -0.44 3.82 10.32
CA GLU A 62 -1.77 4.44 10.29
C GLU A 62 -2.17 4.83 8.86
N LEU A 63 -1.24 5.39 8.08
CA LEU A 63 -1.49 5.69 6.67
C LEU A 63 -1.76 4.42 5.86
N ALA A 64 -0.93 3.38 6.00
CA ALA A 64 -1.14 2.10 5.31
C ALA A 64 -2.48 1.45 5.68
N HIS A 65 -2.90 1.57 6.95
CA HIS A 65 -4.22 1.11 7.39
C HIS A 65 -5.37 1.89 6.73
N ALA A 66 -5.25 3.22 6.61
CA ALA A 66 -6.26 4.02 5.91
C ALA A 66 -6.37 3.64 4.41
N LEU A 67 -5.28 3.19 3.78
CA LEU A 67 -5.32 2.66 2.43
C LEU A 67 -6.04 1.30 2.38
N GLU A 68 -5.81 0.41 3.35
CA GLU A 68 -6.56 -0.85 3.46
C GLU A 68 -8.07 -0.61 3.62
N ASP A 69 -8.48 0.34 4.46
CA ASP A 69 -9.89 0.68 4.64
C ASP A 69 -10.54 1.11 3.32
N LEU A 70 -9.84 1.93 2.53
CA LEU A 70 -10.31 2.36 1.21
C LEU A 70 -10.37 1.19 0.21
N LEU A 71 -9.39 0.29 0.24
CA LEU A 71 -9.37 -0.91 -0.60
C LEU A 71 -10.49 -1.87 -0.23
N ASP A 72 -10.82 -2.03 1.05
CA ASP A 72 -11.91 -2.88 1.51
C ASP A 72 -13.27 -2.38 1.03
N LEU A 73 -13.48 -1.05 0.97
CA LEU A 73 -14.67 -0.49 0.31
C LEU A 73 -14.75 -0.88 -1.17
N GLY A 74 -13.63 -0.82 -1.89
CA GLY A 74 -13.55 -1.25 -3.29
C GLY A 74 -13.85 -2.74 -3.47
N ARG A 75 -13.31 -3.59 -2.60
CA ARG A 75 -13.55 -5.05 -2.60
C ARG A 75 -15.02 -5.38 -2.32
N GLN A 76 -15.64 -4.71 -1.35
CA GLN A 76 -17.06 -4.88 -1.05
C GLN A 76 -17.96 -4.43 -2.20
N ALA A 77 -17.56 -3.38 -2.91
CA ALA A 77 -18.27 -2.88 -4.09
C ALA A 77 -17.99 -3.68 -5.37
N GLY A 78 -16.99 -4.58 -5.35
CA GLY A 78 -16.50 -5.32 -6.52
C GLY A 78 -15.71 -4.46 -7.52
N ARG A 79 -15.45 -3.18 -7.21
CA ARG A 79 -14.64 -2.28 -8.05
C ARG A 79 -14.16 -1.05 -7.29
N LEU A 80 -13.04 -0.47 -7.72
CA LEU A 80 -12.62 0.88 -7.32
C LEU A 80 -13.25 1.95 -8.23
N GLN A 81 -13.64 3.07 -7.63
CA GLN A 81 -13.96 4.29 -8.37
C GLN A 81 -12.67 5.05 -8.72
N PRO A 82 -12.66 5.83 -9.80
CA PRO A 82 -11.48 6.62 -10.20
C PRO A 82 -10.92 7.51 -9.08
N ASP A 83 -11.78 8.17 -8.30
CA ASP A 83 -11.34 9.02 -7.19
C ASP A 83 -10.71 8.23 -6.04
N GLN A 84 -11.06 6.94 -5.89
CA GLN A 84 -10.42 6.05 -4.93
C GLN A 84 -9.03 5.64 -5.41
N VAL A 85 -8.86 5.38 -6.71
CA VAL A 85 -7.56 5.09 -7.31
C VAL A 85 -6.60 6.27 -7.15
N ASP A 86 -7.05 7.49 -7.45
CA ASP A 86 -6.27 8.72 -7.25
C ASP A 86 -5.79 8.87 -5.80
N ARG A 87 -6.69 8.62 -4.83
CA ARG A 87 -6.36 8.68 -3.41
C ARG A 87 -5.37 7.59 -2.98
N LEU A 88 -5.48 6.39 -3.55
CA LEU A 88 -4.55 5.29 -3.28
C LEU A 88 -3.16 5.60 -3.83
N LEU A 89 -3.07 6.16 -5.04
CA LEU A 89 -1.80 6.62 -5.63
C LEU A 89 -1.17 7.72 -4.77
N ALA A 90 -1.94 8.76 -4.40
CA ALA A 90 -1.45 9.80 -3.49
C ALA A 90 -1.01 9.24 -2.13
N GLY A 91 -1.70 8.21 -1.63
CA GLY A 91 -1.30 7.48 -0.43
C GLY A 91 0.05 6.77 -0.57
N CYS A 92 0.31 6.15 -1.73
CA CYS A 92 1.60 5.52 -2.04
C CYS A 92 2.72 6.56 -2.06
N ASP A 93 2.50 7.71 -2.71
CA ASP A 93 3.48 8.81 -2.76
C ASP A 93 3.80 9.34 -1.35
N LEU A 94 2.78 9.47 -0.49
CA LEU A 94 2.96 9.89 0.90
C LEU A 94 3.72 8.86 1.74
N LEU A 95 3.51 7.56 1.50
CA LEU A 95 4.28 6.49 2.15
C LEU A 95 5.74 6.52 1.68
N GLU A 96 5.98 6.68 0.38
CA GLU A 96 7.32 6.76 -0.19
C GLU A 96 8.09 7.96 0.37
N GLY A 97 7.43 9.12 0.52
CA GLY A 97 8.01 10.31 1.13
C GLY A 97 8.43 10.15 2.59
N GLN A 98 7.90 9.14 3.31
CA GLN A 98 8.30 8.81 4.70
C GLN A 98 9.52 7.89 4.78
N LEU A 99 10.00 7.34 3.65
CA LEU A 99 11.18 6.48 3.60
C LEU A 99 12.50 7.25 3.49
N ALA A 100 12.45 8.58 3.46
CA ALA A 100 13.58 9.49 3.28
C ALA A 100 14.21 9.94 4.62
#